data_AF-A0A960YH39-F1
#
_entry.id   AF-A0A960YH39-F1
#
_cell.length_a   1.000
_cell.length_b   1.000
_cell.length_c   1.000
_cell.angle_alpha   90.00
_cell.angle_beta   90.00
_cell.angle_gamma   90.00
#
_symmetry.space_group_name_H-M   'P 1'
#
loop_
_entity.id
_entity.type
_entity.pdbx_description
1 polymer ?
#
loop_
_entity_poly.entity_id
_entity_poly.type
_entity_poly.pdbx_seq_one_letter_code
_entity_poly.pdbx_strand_id
1 'polypeptide(L)'
;IDIQVITDKENDHYFLYHVGWNELDRIHDCIFHLDIIDDKIWIQENNTDEELSTLFLEKGVPKSDIVLGLQPPYNRKYTEFAIA
;
A
#
# COMPACT_ATOMS: atom_id res chain seq x y z
N ILE A 1 16.70 10.10 9.49
CA ILE A 1 15.72 9.67 8.47
C ILE A 1 14.36 10.06 9.02
N ASP A 2 13.58 10.82 8.26
CA ASP A 2 12.24 11.24 8.66
C ASP A 2 11.20 10.36 7.98
N ILE A 3 10.14 10.03 8.72
CA ILE A 3 8.96 9.35 8.19
C ILE A 3 7.91 10.43 7.88
N GLN A 4 7.48 10.48 6.63
CA GLN A 4 6.47 11.42 6.15
C GLN A 4 5.20 10.69 5.77
N VAL A 5 4.07 11.21 6.27
CA VAL A 5 2.73 10.80 5.85
C VAL A 5 2.30 11.75 4.73
N ILE A 6 2.12 11.23 3.52
CA ILE A 6 1.69 12.02 2.36
C ILE A 6 0.29 11.54 2.00
N THR A 7 -0.70 12.42 2.12
CA THR A 7 -2.09 12.09 1.84
C THR A 7 -2.69 13.06 0.85
N ASP A 8 -3.20 12.52 -0.25
CA ASP A 8 -4.11 13.18 -1.15
C ASP A 8 -5.51 12.60 -0.91
N LYS A 9 -6.33 13.33 -0.13
CA LYS A 9 -7.69 12.89 0.20
C LYS A 9 -8.69 13.17 -0.92
N GLU A 10 -8.34 14.02 -1.89
CA GLU A 10 -9.24 14.34 -3.00
C GLU A 10 -9.17 13.25 -4.08
N ASN A 11 -7.98 12.67 -4.26
CA ASN A 11 -7.72 11.60 -5.22
C ASN A 11 -7.49 10.22 -4.57
N ASP A 12 -7.66 10.13 -3.25
CA ASP A 12 -7.54 8.91 -2.46
C ASP A 12 -6.17 8.19 -2.57
N HIS A 13 -5.08 8.95 -2.46
CA HIS A 13 -3.71 8.42 -2.42
C HIS A 13 -3.07 8.61 -1.05
N TYR A 14 -2.52 7.53 -0.49
CA TYR A 14 -1.99 7.50 0.87
C TYR A 14 -0.62 6.82 0.91
N PHE A 15 0.42 7.59 1.24
CA PHE A 15 1.79 7.09 1.32
C PHE A 15 2.37 7.26 2.72
N LEU A 16 3.20 6.30 3.10
CA LEU A 16 4.22 6.48 4.12
C LEU A 16 5.59 6.44 3.46
N TYR A 17 6.40 7.46 3.69
CA TYR A 17 7.61 7.71 2.90
C TYR A 17 8.81 8.03 3.79
N HIS A 18 9.98 7.51 3.44
CA HIS A 18 11.24 7.89 4.07
C HIS A 18 11.89 9.05 3.32
N VAL A 19 12.31 10.08 4.06
CA VAL A 19 13.13 11.16 3.51
C VAL A 19 14.28 11.46 4.45
N GLY A 20 15.52 11.37 3.95
CA GLY A 20 16.67 11.74 4.76
C GLY A 20 17.99 11.26 4.20
N TRP A 21 18.94 11.10 5.09
CA TRP A 21 20.26 10.54 4.81
C TRP A 21 20.62 9.54 5.90
N ASN A 22 21.34 8.50 5.52
CA ASN A 22 22.08 7.63 6.41
C ASN A 22 23.56 7.77 6.06
N GLU A 23 24.29 8.58 6.82
CA GLU A 23 25.66 8.98 6.48
C GLU A 23 25.77 9.56 5.06
N LEU A 24 26.39 8.82 4.14
CA LEU A 24 26.60 9.19 2.73
C LEU A 24 25.47 8.70 1.81
N ASP A 25 24.53 7.90 2.32
CA ASP A 25 23.47 7.30 1.54
C ASP A 25 22.18 8.12 1.61
N ARG A 26 21.65 8.51 0.44
CA ARG A 26 20.35 9.18 0.34
C ARG A 26 19.24 8.16 0.57
N ILE A 27 18.35 8.46 1.52
CA ILE A 27 17.13 7.69 1.77
C ILE A 27 15.94 8.50 1.21
N HIS A 28 15.26 7.92 0.25
CA HIS A 28 14.15 8.53 -0.49
C HIS A 28 13.30 7.43 -1.15
N ASP A 29 12.53 6.72 -0.34
CA ASP A 29 11.79 5.52 -0.72
C ASP A 29 10.41 5.48 -0.07
N CYS A 30 9.50 4.73 -0.70
CA CYS A 30 8.15 4.52 -0.22
C CYS A 30 8.13 3.28 0.69
N ILE A 31 7.67 3.46 1.93
CA ILE A 31 7.48 2.35 2.88
C ILE A 31 6.25 1.54 2.46
N PHE A 32 5.12 2.22 2.25
CA PHE A 32 3.94 1.63 1.61
C PHE A 32 3.12 2.72 0.92
N HIS A 33 2.34 2.28 -0.07
CA HIS A 33 1.41 3.10 -0.83
C HIS A 33 0.06 2.37 -0.93
N LEU A 34 -0.98 3.07 -0.48
CA LEU A 34 -2.37 2.64 -0.56
C LEU A 34 -3.18 3.63 -1.41
N ASP A 35 -4.08 3.10 -2.23
CA ASP A 35 -5.13 3.89 -2.87
C ASP A 35 -6.53 3.43 -2.43
N ILE A 36 -7.52 4.31 -2.58
CA ILE A 36 -8.93 3.90 -2.66
C ILE A 36 -9.40 4.09 -4.10
N ILE A 37 -9.74 3.00 -4.78
CA ILE A 37 -10.23 3.01 -6.17
C ILE A 37 -11.47 2.13 -6.21
N ASP A 38 -12.57 2.67 -6.76
CA ASP A 38 -13.88 2.00 -6.83
C ASP A 38 -14.30 1.38 -5.47
N ASP A 39 -14.19 2.19 -4.40
CA ASP A 39 -14.50 1.85 -3.00
C ASP A 39 -13.66 0.68 -2.41
N LYS A 40 -12.51 0.37 -3.02
CA LYS A 40 -11.63 -0.72 -2.58
C LYS A 40 -10.26 -0.20 -2.19
N ILE A 41 -9.62 -0.86 -1.23
CA ILE A 41 -8.26 -0.56 -0.80
C ILE A 41 -7.28 -1.27 -1.74
N TRP A 42 -6.47 -0.50 -2.45
CA TRP A 42 -5.41 -1.01 -3.31
C TRP A 42 -4.06 -0.91 -2.61
N ILE A 43 -3.40 -2.04 -2.40
CA ILE A 43 -2.02 -2.08 -1.89
C ILE A 43 -1.09 -1.98 -3.09
N GLN A 44 -0.56 -0.78 -3.36
CA GLN A 44 0.27 -0.53 -4.54
C GLN A 44 1.73 -0.88 -4.30
N GLU A 45 2.23 -0.64 -3.08
CA GLU A 45 3.60 -0.91 -2.66
C GLU A 45 3.61 -1.29 -1.18
N ASN A 46 4.48 -2.23 -0.80
CA ASN A 46 4.73 -2.58 0.60
C ASN A 46 6.18 -3.06 0.75
N ASN A 47 7.04 -2.18 1.28
CA ASN A 47 8.45 -2.45 1.58
C ASN A 47 8.67 -2.76 3.07
N THR A 48 7.69 -3.41 3.70
CA THR A 48 7.76 -3.85 5.10
C THR A 48 7.61 -5.36 5.18
N ASP A 49 8.03 -5.93 6.31
CA ASP A 49 7.77 -7.34 6.62
C ASP A 49 6.32 -7.59 7.08
N GLU A 50 5.52 -6.52 7.24
CA GLU A 50 4.12 -6.61 7.66
C GLU A 50 3.22 -6.96 6.47
N GLU A 51 2.28 -7.88 6.68
CA GLU A 51 1.28 -8.21 5.68
C GLU A 51 0.08 -7.24 5.80
N LEU A 52 0.13 -6.14 5.05
CA LEU A 52 -0.92 -5.10 5.09
C LEU A 52 -2.33 -5.66 4.82
N SER A 53 -2.46 -6.66 3.93
CA SER A 53 -3.73 -7.35 3.69
C SER A 53 -4.29 -8.00 4.96
N THR A 54 -3.45 -8.68 5.75
CA THR A 54 -3.85 -9.28 7.02
C THR A 54 -4.27 -8.22 8.03
N LEU A 55 -3.54 -7.11 8.11
CA LEU A 55 -3.91 -5.99 8.99
C LEU A 55 -5.29 -5.40 8.65
N PHE A 56 -5.63 -5.28 7.36
CA PHE A 56 -6.95 -4.82 6.95
C PHE A 56 -8.05 -5.82 7.29
N LEU A 57 -7.79 -7.12 7.12
CA LEU A 57 -8.72 -8.18 7.51
C LEU A 57 -9.01 -8.15 9.01
N GLU A 58 -7.98 -7.98 9.85
CA GLU A 58 -8.13 -7.84 11.31
C GLU A 58 -8.93 -6.59 11.70
N LYS A 59 -8.87 -5.54 10.89
CA LYS A 59 -9.68 -4.32 11.04
C LYS A 59 -11.10 -4.45 10.47
N GLY A 60 -11.45 -5.61 9.91
CA GLY A 60 -12.80 -5.92 9.43
C GLY A 60 -13.05 -5.60 7.95
N VAL A 61 -12.03 -5.27 7.17
CA VAL A 61 -12.16 -5.09 5.72
C VAL A 61 -12.25 -6.47 5.06
N PRO A 62 -13.29 -6.79 4.29
CA PRO A 62 -13.40 -8.10 3.65
C PRO A 62 -12.39 -8.24 2.49
N LYS A 63 -11.98 -9.48 2.18
CA LYS A 63 -11.06 -9.78 1.07
C LYS A 63 -11.54 -9.23 -0.29
N SER A 64 -12.85 -9.10 -0.48
CA SER A 64 -13.49 -8.53 -1.68
C SER A 64 -13.21 -7.04 -1.87
N ASP A 65 -12.78 -6.35 -0.82
CA ASP A 65 -12.60 -4.90 -0.80
C ASP A 65 -11.11 -4.52 -0.75
N ILE A 66 -10.23 -5.51 -0.87
CA ILE A 66 -8.78 -5.35 -0.91
C ILE A 66 -8.29 -5.84 -2.27
N VAL A 67 -7.47 -5.05 -2.94
CA VAL A 67 -6.80 -5.40 -4.20
C VAL A 67 -5.29 -5.38 -3.99
N LEU A 68 -4.62 -6.46 -4.37
CA LEU A 68 -3.15 -6.50 -4.38
C LEU A 68 -2.62 -5.80 -5.64
N GLY A 69 -2.58 -4.46 -5.60
CA GLY A 69 -2.10 -3.59 -6.67
C GLY A 69 -0.67 -3.91 -7.12
N LEU A 70 0.21 -4.22 -6.15
CA LEU A 70 1.59 -4.67 -6.35
C LEU A 70 1.73 -5.96 -7.18
N GLN A 71 0.65 -6.74 -7.31
CA GLN A 71 0.64 -7.94 -8.17
C GLN A 71 0.22 -7.57 -9.59
N PRO A 72 0.87 -8.16 -10.63
CA PRO A 72 0.43 -7.98 -12.01
C PRO A 72 -1.05 -8.35 -12.19
N PRO A 73 -1.82 -7.62 -13.03
CA PRO A 73 -3.27 -7.85 -13.15
C PRO A 73 -3.67 -9.30 -13.46
N TYR A 74 -2.88 -10.01 -14.28
CA TYR A 74 -3.17 -11.40 -14.63
C TYR A 74 -2.98 -12.40 -13.48
N ASN A 75 -2.22 -12.04 -12.44
CA ASN A 75 -1.99 -12.86 -11.26
C ASN A 75 -3.10 -12.69 -10.20
N ARG A 76 -3.77 -11.54 -10.15
CA ARG A 76 -4.73 -11.20 -9.08
C ARG A 76 -5.88 -12.21 -8.97
N LYS A 77 -6.34 -12.75 -10.10
CA LYS A 77 -7.38 -13.79 -10.15
C LYS A 77 -7.01 -15.12 -9.48
N TYR A 78 -5.72 -15.34 -9.21
CA TYR A 78 -5.21 -16.52 -8.48
C TYR A 78 -4.97 -16.23 -7.00
N THR A 79 -5.21 -14.98 -6.57
CA THR A 79 -5.22 -14.61 -5.16
C THR A 79 -6.63 -14.79 -4.59
N GLU A 80 -6.75 -14.70 -3.27
CA GLU A 80 -8.03 -14.71 -2.57
C GLU A 80 -8.67 -13.32 -2.40
N PHE A 81 -8.03 -12.29 -2.96
CA PHE A 81 -8.44 -10.89 -2.89
C PHE A 81 -9.16 -10.44 -4.17
N ALA A 82 -9.67 -9.21 -4.19
CA ALA A 82 -10.30 -8.67 -5.39
C ALA A 82 -9.29 -8.44 -6.55
N ILE A 83 -9.81 -8.50 -7.77
CA ILE A 83 -9.04 -8.34 -9.01
C ILE A 83 -8.90 -6.85 -9.38
N ALA A 84 -9.95 -6.10 -9.08
CA ALA A 84 -10.09 -4.65 -9.20
C ALA A 84 -11.08 -4.17 -8.14
#